data_AF-A0A379SHZ0-F1
#
_entry.id   AF-A0A379SHZ0-F1
#
_cell.length_a   1.000
_cell.length_b   1.000
_cell.length_c   1.000
_cell.angle_alpha   90.00
_cell.angle_beta   90.00
_cell.angle_gamma   90.00
#
_symmetry.space_group_name_H-M   'P 1'
#
loop_
_entity.id
_entity.type
_entity.pdbx_description
1 polymer ?
#
loop_
_entity_poly.entity_id
_entity_poly.type
_entity_poly.pdbx_seq_one_letter_code
_entity_poly.pdbx_strand_id
1 'polypeptide(L)'
;MMAKYPWLPVEEDGRLHDPVLRENFIERVFALNELNALRAQGLNRHSLLAFHSRYKLQLLAHHQAGYREIGPFVARLHEWDDLEAFFVHYREKLMAILRHPASRKNHTNVLMHIQGYFHRALNSRQRAELREVILGYRAGRLPILAPLTLLKHYLAEHPDDYLRTQNYFEPYPDTLGLRLTIT
;
A
#
# COMPACT_ATOMS: atom_id res chain seq x y z
N MET A 1 7.87 21.46 13.64
CA MET A 1 6.99 21.01 12.53
C MET A 1 6.39 19.63 12.79
N MET A 2 7.21 18.59 13.00
CA MET A 2 6.72 17.22 13.24
C MET A 2 5.86 17.06 14.51
N ALA A 3 6.16 17.80 15.58
CA ALA A 3 5.32 17.81 16.78
C ALA A 3 3.94 18.46 16.58
N LYS A 4 3.81 19.34 15.56
CA LYS A 4 2.57 20.07 15.26
C LYS A 4 1.73 19.36 14.18
N TYR A 5 2.38 18.67 13.26
CA TYR A 5 1.76 17.94 12.14
C TYR A 5 2.38 16.55 11.99
N PRO A 6 2.07 15.60 12.90
CA PRO A 6 2.71 14.27 12.89
C PRO A 6 2.34 13.43 11.65
N TRP A 7 1.26 13.78 10.96
CA TRP A 7 0.78 13.15 9.74
C TRP A 7 1.47 13.66 8.46
N LEU A 8 2.22 14.76 8.52
CA LEU A 8 2.84 15.34 7.33
C LEU A 8 4.11 14.53 6.95
N PRO A 9 4.27 14.11 5.69
CA PRO A 9 5.48 13.47 5.23
C PRO A 9 6.65 14.44 5.33
N VAL A 10 7.64 14.09 6.15
CA VAL A 10 8.92 14.78 6.27
C VAL A 10 10.02 13.73 6.17
N GLU A 11 11.10 14.07 5.48
CA GLU A 11 12.34 13.29 5.43
C GLU A 11 13.53 14.24 5.30
N GLU A 12 14.67 13.85 5.85
CA GLU A 12 15.92 14.61 5.73
C GLU A 12 16.55 14.38 4.35
N ASP A 13 17.05 15.44 3.73
CA ASP A 13 17.62 15.39 2.37
C ASP A 13 18.72 14.31 2.22
N GLY A 14 19.62 14.22 3.21
CA GLY A 14 20.64 13.17 3.24
C GLY A 14 20.08 11.75 3.25
N ARG A 15 18.93 11.52 3.90
CA ARG A 15 18.29 10.20 4.01
C ARG A 15 17.55 9.79 2.74
N LEU A 16 17.20 10.74 1.87
CA LEU A 16 16.59 10.45 0.56
C LEU A 16 17.56 9.82 -0.44
N HIS A 17 18.86 9.73 -0.11
CA HIS A 17 19.81 8.92 -0.87
C HIS A 17 19.59 7.41 -0.66
N ASP A 18 18.97 7.00 0.45
CA ASP A 18 18.54 5.63 0.67
C ASP A 18 17.29 5.34 -0.18
N PRO A 19 17.34 4.36 -1.11
CA PRO A 19 16.23 4.08 -2.01
C PRO A 19 14.92 3.69 -1.29
N VAL A 20 15.01 2.98 -0.17
CA VAL A 20 13.84 2.51 0.59
C VAL A 20 13.17 3.68 1.30
N LEU A 21 13.96 4.56 1.93
CA LEU A 21 13.44 5.76 2.57
C LEU A 21 12.85 6.74 1.56
N ARG A 22 13.50 6.89 0.40
CA ARG A 22 13.00 7.71 -0.70
C ARG A 22 11.68 7.18 -1.24
N GLU A 23 11.57 5.88 -1.52
CA GLU A 23 10.32 5.27 -1.95
C GLU A 23 9.21 5.50 -0.92
N ASN A 24 9.49 5.22 0.36
CA ASN A 24 8.52 5.41 1.43
C ASN A 24 8.05 6.87 1.57
N PHE A 25 8.96 7.83 1.45
CA PHE A 25 8.63 9.25 1.49
C PHE A 25 7.70 9.63 0.34
N ILE A 26 8.05 9.26 -0.90
CA ILE A 26 7.24 9.54 -2.08
C ILE A 26 5.85 8.91 -1.95
N GLU A 27 5.78 7.64 -1.55
CA GLU A 27 4.51 6.95 -1.35
C GLU A 27 3.61 7.68 -0.36
N ARG A 28 4.16 8.11 0.78
CA ARG A 28 3.43 8.90 1.78
C ARG A 28 2.90 10.23 1.23
N VAL A 29 3.67 10.89 0.36
CA VAL A 29 3.24 12.13 -0.31
C VAL A 29 2.05 11.87 -1.22
N PHE A 30 2.09 10.84 -2.06
CA PHE A 30 0.98 10.48 -2.95
C PHE A 30 -0.27 10.05 -2.17
N ALA A 31 -0.10 9.23 -1.14
CA ALA A 31 -1.21 8.79 -0.28
C ALA A 31 -1.90 9.97 0.42
N LEU A 32 -1.11 10.90 0.97
CA LEU A 32 -1.67 12.09 1.61
C LEU A 32 -2.33 13.04 0.61
N ASN A 33 -1.75 13.21 -0.58
CA ASN A 33 -2.33 14.01 -1.64
C ASN A 33 -3.71 13.47 -2.06
N GLU A 34 -3.82 12.16 -2.32
CA GLU A 34 -5.08 11.54 -2.67
C GLU A 34 -6.12 11.67 -1.54
N LEU A 35 -5.71 11.45 -0.29
CA LEU A 35 -6.59 11.62 0.87
C LEU A 35 -7.10 13.06 1.03
N ASN A 36 -6.24 14.06 0.79
CA ASN A 36 -6.64 15.46 0.83
C ASN A 36 -7.57 15.82 -0.34
N ALA A 37 -7.35 15.25 -1.53
CA ALA A 37 -8.25 15.42 -2.67
C ALA A 37 -9.64 14.86 -2.38
N LEU A 38 -9.74 13.70 -1.73
CA LEU A 38 -10.99 13.12 -1.27
C LEU A 38 -11.74 14.07 -0.32
N ARG A 39 -11.03 14.67 0.64
CA ARG A 39 -11.62 15.69 1.53
C ARG A 39 -12.12 16.91 0.78
N ALA A 40 -11.34 17.42 -0.18
CA ALA A 40 -11.70 18.59 -0.98
C ALA A 40 -12.95 18.36 -1.85
N GLN A 41 -13.22 17.11 -2.25
CA GLN A 41 -14.41 16.72 -3.00
C GLN A 41 -15.66 16.55 -2.12
N GLY A 42 -15.54 16.66 -0.80
CA GLY A 42 -16.61 16.44 0.16
C GLY A 42 -16.56 15.05 0.78
N LEU A 43 -16.37 15.01 2.10
CA LEU A 43 -16.32 13.76 2.86
C LEU A 43 -17.69 13.07 2.87
N ASN A 44 -17.68 11.78 2.56
CA ASN A 44 -18.81 10.91 2.84
C ASN A 44 -18.29 9.54 3.27
N ARG A 45 -19.15 8.76 3.95
CA ARG A 45 -18.72 7.47 4.52
C ARG A 45 -18.30 6.48 3.44
N HIS A 46 -18.97 6.49 2.29
CA HIS A 46 -18.66 5.60 1.18
C HIS A 46 -17.26 5.87 0.62
N SER A 47 -16.91 7.13 0.36
CA SER A 47 -15.59 7.50 -0.17
C SER A 47 -14.46 7.18 0.80
N LEU A 48 -14.65 7.43 2.10
CA LEU A 48 -13.68 7.07 3.15
C LEU A 48 -13.43 5.56 3.23
N LEU A 49 -14.50 4.74 3.18
CA LEU A 49 -14.39 3.28 3.17
C LEU A 49 -13.75 2.78 1.88
N ALA A 50 -14.12 3.34 0.73
CA ALA A 50 -13.52 2.98 -0.56
C ALA A 50 -12.02 3.27 -0.56
N PHE A 51 -11.61 4.46 -0.10
CA PHE A 51 -10.20 4.81 0.06
C PHE A 51 -9.48 3.82 0.98
N HIS A 52 -10.02 3.53 2.16
CA HIS A 52 -9.38 2.59 3.07
C HIS A 52 -9.23 1.18 2.47
N SER A 53 -10.28 0.67 1.81
CA SER A 53 -10.26 -0.63 1.14
C SER A 53 -9.21 -0.70 0.03
N ARG A 54 -9.01 0.38 -0.73
CA ARG A 54 -7.98 0.47 -1.78
C ARG A 54 -6.56 0.45 -1.24
N TYR A 55 -6.35 0.94 -0.02
CA TYR A 55 -5.03 1.01 0.62
C TYR A 55 -4.68 -0.22 1.47
N LYS A 56 -5.60 -1.19 1.60
CA LYS A 56 -5.42 -2.36 2.48
C LYS A 56 -4.10 -3.11 2.26
N LEU A 57 -3.78 -3.48 1.02
CA LEU A 57 -2.55 -4.23 0.74
C LEU A 57 -1.29 -3.40 1.00
N GLN A 58 -1.34 -2.09 0.74
CA GLN A 58 -0.25 -1.17 1.06
C GLN A 58 -0.05 -1.09 2.57
N LEU A 59 -1.10 -0.85 3.36
CA LEU A 59 -0.99 -0.80 4.83
C LEU A 59 -0.44 -2.10 5.44
N LEU A 60 -0.81 -3.25 4.90
CA LEU A 60 -0.25 -4.55 5.29
C LEU A 60 1.24 -4.69 4.97
N ALA A 61 1.70 -4.13 3.85
CA ALA A 61 3.12 -4.12 3.47
C ALA A 61 3.95 -3.26 4.45
N HIS A 62 3.39 -2.13 4.91
CA HIS A 62 4.08 -1.21 5.83
C HIS A 62 4.06 -1.74 7.28
N HIS A 63 2.88 -2.00 7.84
CA HIS A 63 2.77 -2.37 9.25
C HIS A 63 1.51 -3.18 9.55
N GLN A 64 1.66 -4.51 9.62
CA GLN A 64 0.53 -5.43 9.87
C GLN A 64 -0.20 -5.17 11.20
N ALA A 65 0.54 -4.87 12.28
CA ALA A 65 -0.09 -4.59 13.58
C ALA A 65 -0.94 -3.31 13.51
N GLY A 66 -0.41 -2.24 12.91
CA GLY A 66 -1.13 -0.99 12.71
C GLY A 66 -2.35 -1.15 11.81
N TYR A 67 -2.28 -1.99 10.77
CA TYR A 67 -3.45 -2.32 9.95
C TYR A 67 -4.54 -3.04 10.77
N ARG A 68 -4.18 -3.95 11.69
CA ARG A 68 -5.15 -4.60 12.60
C ARG A 68 -5.78 -3.61 13.57
N GLU A 69 -5.01 -2.61 14.03
CA GLU A 69 -5.49 -1.59 14.97
C GLU A 69 -6.40 -0.54 14.31
N ILE A 70 -6.11 -0.14 13.07
CA ILE A 70 -6.93 0.86 12.36
C ILE A 70 -8.27 0.28 11.88
N GLY A 71 -8.36 -1.03 11.63
CA GLY A 71 -9.58 -1.70 11.16
C GLY A 71 -10.81 -1.43 12.05
N PRO A 72 -10.76 -1.70 13.37
CA PRO A 72 -11.85 -1.38 14.29
C PRO A 72 -12.21 0.11 14.36
N PHE A 73 -11.23 1.00 14.17
CA PHE A 73 -11.50 2.43 14.08
C PHE A 73 -12.32 2.77 12.84
N VAL A 74 -11.95 2.24 11.67
CA VAL A 74 -12.68 2.46 10.41
C VAL A 74 -14.07 1.81 10.43
N ALA A 75 -14.20 0.62 11.02
CA ALA A 75 -15.49 -0.07 11.14
C ALA A 75 -16.55 0.77 11.88
N ARG A 76 -16.11 1.60 12.84
CA ARG A 76 -16.97 2.50 13.61
C ARG A 76 -17.29 3.83 12.91
N LEU A 77 -16.88 4.04 11.67
CA LEU A 77 -17.18 5.26 10.89
C LEU A 77 -18.69 5.60 10.83
N HIS A 78 -19.55 4.58 10.85
CA HIS A 78 -20.99 4.78 10.85
C HIS A 78 -21.51 5.46 12.13
N GLU A 79 -20.76 5.40 13.23
CA GLU A 79 -21.08 6.01 14.53
C GLU A 79 -20.68 7.49 14.63
N TRP A 80 -19.94 8.03 13.66
CA TRP A 80 -19.44 9.42 13.69
C TRP A 80 -20.42 10.36 13.00
N ASP A 81 -20.95 11.34 13.73
CA ASP A 81 -21.76 12.42 13.15
C ASP A 81 -20.90 13.46 12.42
N ASP A 82 -19.73 13.79 12.99
CA ASP A 82 -18.75 14.70 12.38
C ASP A 82 -17.69 13.92 11.59
N LEU A 83 -17.83 13.92 10.26
CA LEU A 83 -16.88 13.28 9.36
C LEU A 83 -15.55 14.00 9.26
N GLU A 84 -15.50 15.31 9.54
CA GLU A 84 -14.24 16.07 9.56
C GLU A 84 -13.39 15.64 10.76
N ALA A 85 -14.01 15.49 11.94
CA ALA A 85 -13.33 14.93 13.10
C ALA A 85 -12.84 13.50 12.86
N PHE A 86 -13.67 12.64 12.24
CA PHE A 86 -13.23 11.29 11.84
C PHE A 86 -12.02 11.35 10.90
N PHE A 87 -12.07 12.21 9.87
CA PHE A 87 -11.01 12.34 8.89
C PHE A 87 -9.67 12.72 9.53
N VAL A 88 -9.66 13.65 10.48
CA VAL A 88 -8.44 14.06 11.17
C VAL A 88 -7.78 12.87 11.86
N HIS A 89 -8.54 12.10 12.63
CA HIS A 89 -8.04 10.90 13.31
C HIS A 89 -7.65 9.77 12.34
N TYR A 90 -8.43 9.58 11.27
CA TYR A 90 -8.15 8.61 10.23
C TYR A 90 -6.81 8.90 9.55
N ARG A 91 -6.59 10.16 9.14
CA ARG A 91 -5.34 10.62 8.51
C ARG A 91 -4.15 10.37 9.42
N GLU A 92 -4.25 10.70 10.71
CA GLU A 92 -3.17 10.46 11.66
C GLU A 92 -2.81 8.98 11.76
N LYS A 93 -3.81 8.11 11.88
CA LYS A 93 -3.59 6.65 11.96
C LYS A 93 -3.03 6.08 10.67
N LEU A 94 -3.56 6.50 9.52
CA LEU A 94 -3.08 6.09 8.20
C LEU A 94 -1.61 6.48 8.01
N MET A 95 -1.27 7.75 8.27
CA MET A 95 0.08 8.26 8.09
C MET A 95 1.07 7.69 9.11
N ALA A 96 0.61 7.36 10.32
CA ALA A 96 1.43 6.64 11.30
C ALA A 96 1.82 5.25 10.80
N ILE A 97 0.90 4.52 10.16
CA ILE A 97 1.19 3.21 9.54
C ILE A 97 2.17 3.37 8.37
N LEU A 98 1.87 4.28 7.44
CA LEU A 98 2.69 4.48 6.23
C LEU A 98 4.08 5.05 6.53
N ARG A 99 4.30 5.64 7.72
CA ARG A 99 5.63 6.09 8.17
C ARG A 99 6.63 4.95 8.35
N HIS A 100 6.15 3.73 8.60
CA HIS A 100 7.03 2.56 8.63
C HIS A 100 7.42 2.20 7.19
N PRO A 101 8.72 2.09 6.84
CA PRO A 101 9.10 1.53 5.56
C PRO A 101 8.59 0.10 5.42
N ALA A 102 8.07 -0.26 4.25
CA ALA A 102 7.59 -1.61 4.00
C ALA A 102 8.77 -2.59 4.01
N SER A 103 8.64 -3.64 4.83
CA SER A 103 9.69 -4.66 4.93
C SER A 103 9.55 -5.69 3.81
N ARG A 104 10.68 -6.25 3.34
CA ARG A 104 10.67 -7.38 2.39
C ARG A 104 9.78 -8.54 2.84
N LYS A 105 9.77 -8.83 4.16
CA LYS A 105 8.92 -9.85 4.75
C LYS A 105 7.43 -9.53 4.55
N ASN A 106 7.01 -8.30 4.85
CA ASN A 106 5.61 -7.91 4.70
C ASN A 106 5.20 -7.84 3.23
N HIS A 107 6.03 -7.29 2.36
CA HIS A 107 5.80 -7.35 0.91
C HIS A 107 5.65 -8.79 0.44
N THR A 108 6.50 -9.72 0.88
CA THR A 108 6.37 -11.14 0.53
C THR A 108 5.02 -11.71 0.97
N ASN A 109 4.56 -11.39 2.19
CA ASN A 109 3.26 -11.84 2.68
C ASN A 109 2.12 -11.28 1.82
N VAL A 110 2.18 -10.00 1.43
CA VAL A 110 1.20 -9.37 0.55
C VAL A 110 1.21 -10.02 -0.83
N LEU A 111 2.38 -10.23 -1.43
CA LEU A 111 2.52 -10.87 -2.74
C LEU A 111 1.97 -12.31 -2.74
N MET A 112 2.27 -13.10 -1.68
CA MET A 112 1.72 -14.44 -1.49
C MET A 112 0.19 -14.43 -1.28
N HIS A 113 -0.32 -13.41 -0.59
CA HIS A 113 -1.77 -13.22 -0.43
C HIS A 113 -2.43 -12.93 -1.78
N ILE A 114 -1.86 -12.03 -2.60
CA ILE A 114 -2.35 -11.74 -3.96
C ILE A 114 -2.29 -13.01 -4.83
N GLN A 115 -1.20 -13.80 -4.75
CA GLN A 115 -1.09 -15.07 -5.47
C GLN A 115 -2.29 -16.00 -5.20
N GLY A 116 -2.86 -15.99 -3.99
CA GLY A 116 -4.03 -16.80 -3.63
C GLY A 116 -5.29 -16.50 -4.44
N TYR A 117 -5.46 -15.27 -4.94
CA TYR A 117 -6.59 -14.90 -5.80
C TYR A 117 -6.58 -15.67 -7.13
N PHE A 118 -5.39 -16.04 -7.61
CA PHE A 118 -5.23 -16.73 -8.88
C PHE A 118 -5.17 -18.27 -8.76
N HIS A 119 -5.47 -18.85 -7.59
CA HIS A 119 -5.27 -20.29 -7.37
C HIS A 119 -6.07 -21.20 -8.33
N ARG A 120 -7.28 -20.78 -8.73
CA ARG A 120 -8.12 -21.52 -9.69
C ARG A 120 -7.76 -21.26 -11.14
N ALA A 121 -7.14 -20.11 -11.42
CA ALA A 121 -6.83 -19.67 -12.77
C ALA A 121 -5.47 -20.19 -13.26
N LEU A 122 -4.48 -20.25 -12.37
CA LEU A 122 -3.13 -20.69 -12.71
C LEU A 122 -2.98 -22.20 -12.56
N ASN A 123 -2.29 -22.83 -13.52
CA ASN A 123 -1.88 -24.23 -13.39
C ASN A 123 -0.70 -24.38 -12.40
N SER A 124 -0.34 -25.63 -12.06
CA SER A 124 0.72 -25.92 -11.09
C SER A 124 2.09 -25.33 -11.47
N ARG A 125 2.42 -25.30 -12.77
CA ARG A 125 3.68 -24.71 -13.26
C ARG A 125 3.69 -23.20 -13.04
N GLN A 126 2.63 -22.49 -13.46
CA GLN A 126 2.49 -21.04 -13.29
C GLN A 126 2.50 -20.63 -11.81
N ARG A 127 1.82 -21.39 -10.94
CA ARG A 127 1.83 -21.14 -9.49
C ARG A 127 3.22 -21.31 -8.87
N ALA A 128 3.97 -22.33 -9.31
CA ALA A 128 5.34 -22.55 -8.86
C ALA A 128 6.26 -21.42 -9.33
N GLU A 129 6.14 -21.02 -10.60
CA GLU A 129 6.91 -19.92 -11.19
C GLU A 129 6.69 -18.60 -10.43
N LEU A 130 5.43 -18.21 -10.20
CA LEU A 130 5.10 -17.02 -9.41
C LEU A 130 5.66 -17.09 -7.99
N ARG A 131 5.54 -18.25 -7.34
CA ARG A 131 6.08 -18.48 -6.01
C ARG A 131 7.61 -18.30 -5.98
N GLU A 132 8.32 -18.85 -6.96
CA GLU A 132 9.78 -18.72 -7.06
C GLU A 132 10.22 -17.27 -7.26
N VAL A 133 9.51 -16.49 -8.09
CA VAL A 133 9.78 -15.06 -8.27
C VAL A 133 9.56 -14.29 -6.96
N ILE A 134 8.50 -14.57 -6.21
CA ILE A 134 8.25 -13.96 -4.90
C ILE A 134 9.33 -14.35 -3.88
N LEU A 135 9.78 -15.61 -3.86
CA LEU A 135 10.87 -16.06 -3.00
C LEU A 135 12.23 -15.46 -3.42
N GLY A 136 12.44 -15.22 -4.71
CA GLY A 136 13.59 -14.49 -5.23
C GLY A 136 13.64 -13.05 -4.70
N TYR A 137 12.51 -12.34 -4.69
CA TYR A 137 12.39 -11.03 -4.06
C TYR A 137 12.67 -11.09 -2.55
N ARG A 138 12.06 -12.06 -1.83
CA ARG A 138 12.27 -12.24 -0.39
C ARG A 138 13.74 -12.44 -0.04
N ALA A 139 14.47 -13.19 -0.87
CA ALA A 139 15.88 -13.47 -0.71
C ALA A 139 16.79 -12.31 -1.17
N GLY A 140 16.24 -11.21 -1.67
CA GLY A 140 17.02 -10.07 -2.18
C GLY A 140 17.74 -10.35 -3.50
N ARG A 141 17.30 -11.34 -4.27
CA ARG A 141 17.86 -11.67 -5.59
C ARG A 141 17.14 -10.99 -6.74
N LEU A 142 15.91 -10.53 -6.50
CA LEU A 142 15.07 -9.83 -7.49
C LEU A 142 14.50 -8.54 -6.88
N PRO A 143 14.28 -7.50 -7.70
CA PRO A 143 13.54 -6.32 -7.28
C PRO A 143 12.06 -6.66 -7.05
N ILE A 144 11.34 -5.85 -6.28
CA ILE A 144 9.89 -6.04 -6.07
C ILE A 144 9.08 -5.94 -7.38
N LEU A 145 9.61 -5.22 -8.36
CA LEU A 145 9.00 -5.12 -9.69
C LEU A 145 8.80 -6.50 -10.33
N ALA A 146 9.73 -7.44 -10.16
CA ALA A 146 9.63 -8.75 -10.80
C ALA A 146 8.34 -9.51 -10.45
N PRO A 147 8.01 -9.76 -9.15
CA PRO A 147 6.73 -10.36 -8.81
C PRO A 147 5.53 -9.45 -9.13
N LEU A 148 5.66 -8.12 -9.02
CA LEU A 148 4.56 -7.21 -9.37
C LEU A 148 4.18 -7.28 -10.86
N THR A 149 5.15 -7.33 -11.76
CA THR A 149 4.90 -7.46 -13.21
C THR A 149 4.16 -8.75 -13.53
N LEU A 150 4.56 -9.87 -12.92
CA LEU A 150 3.90 -11.16 -13.14
C LEU A 150 2.47 -11.17 -12.56
N LEU A 151 2.25 -10.57 -11.39
CA LEU A 151 0.92 -10.42 -10.82
C LEU A 151 0.03 -9.47 -11.64
N LYS A 152 0.56 -8.36 -12.16
CA LYS A 152 -0.17 -7.45 -13.07
C LYS A 152 -0.57 -8.18 -14.36
N HIS A 153 0.32 -9.00 -14.92
CA HIS A 153 0.01 -9.84 -16.07
C HIS A 153 -1.15 -10.80 -15.79
N TYR A 154 -1.10 -11.55 -14.68
CA TYR A 154 -2.21 -12.45 -14.32
C TYR A 154 -3.51 -11.71 -13.98
N LEU A 155 -3.44 -10.50 -13.40
CA LEU A 155 -4.62 -9.67 -13.16
C LEU A 155 -5.27 -9.17 -14.46
N ALA A 156 -4.47 -8.97 -15.52
CA ALA A 156 -4.98 -8.61 -16.83
C ALA A 156 -5.70 -9.79 -17.50
N GLU A 157 -5.14 -11.00 -17.41
CA GLU A 157 -5.74 -12.22 -17.96
C GLU A 157 -6.94 -12.74 -17.14
N HIS A 158 -6.87 -12.55 -15.83
CA HIS A 158 -7.88 -13.00 -14.87
C HIS A 158 -8.29 -11.84 -13.95
N PRO A 159 -9.15 -10.93 -14.45
CA PRO A 159 -9.60 -9.78 -13.69
C PRO A 159 -10.23 -10.16 -12.35
N ASP A 160 -9.81 -9.45 -11.30
CA ASP A 160 -10.44 -9.48 -9.98
C ASP A 160 -10.74 -8.04 -9.56
N ASP A 161 -12.03 -7.75 -9.32
CA ASP A 161 -12.50 -6.39 -9.04
C ASP A 161 -11.86 -5.81 -7.79
N TYR A 162 -11.65 -6.63 -6.75
CA TYR A 162 -11.01 -6.18 -5.54
C TYR A 162 -9.55 -5.80 -5.79
N LEU A 163 -8.76 -6.68 -6.43
CA LEU A 163 -7.35 -6.44 -6.71
C LEU A 163 -7.13 -5.24 -7.63
N ARG A 164 -8.00 -5.02 -8.61
CA ARG A 164 -7.94 -3.86 -9.52
C ARG A 164 -8.05 -2.52 -8.80
N THR A 165 -8.70 -2.48 -7.64
CA THR A 165 -8.81 -1.25 -6.85
C THR A 165 -7.58 -0.99 -5.98
N GLN A 166 -6.71 -1.99 -5.77
CA GLN A 166 -5.63 -1.90 -4.79
C GLN A 166 -4.51 -0.96 -5.27
N ASN A 167 -4.24 0.07 -4.48
CA ASN A 167 -3.16 1.04 -4.73
C ASN A 167 -1.76 0.39 -4.71
N TYR A 168 -1.64 -0.81 -4.14
CA TYR A 168 -0.38 -1.53 -3.98
C TYR A 168 0.39 -1.79 -5.29
N PHE A 169 -0.35 -1.98 -6.39
CA PHE A 169 0.25 -2.21 -7.70
C PHE A 169 0.90 -0.95 -8.29
N GLU A 170 0.35 0.23 -8.00
CA GLU A 170 0.74 1.52 -8.58
C GLU A 170 0.53 2.65 -7.55
N PRO A 171 1.34 2.69 -6.46
CA PRO A 171 1.11 3.66 -5.38
C PRO A 171 1.55 5.08 -5.72
N TYR A 172 2.26 5.24 -6.84
CA TYR A 172 2.74 6.48 -7.43
C TYR A 172 3.04 6.22 -8.92
N PRO A 173 3.25 7.26 -9.75
CA PRO A 173 3.52 7.10 -11.17
C PRO A 173 4.81 6.30 -11.45
N ASP A 174 4.72 5.34 -12.39
CA ASP A 174 5.84 4.46 -12.78
C ASP A 174 7.06 5.25 -13.33
N THR A 175 6.84 6.46 -13.85
CA THR A 175 7.90 7.35 -14.36
C THR A 175 8.95 7.72 -13.31
N LEU A 176 8.66 7.53 -12.03
CA LEU A 176 9.61 7.78 -10.93
C LEU A 176 10.66 6.66 -10.78
N GLY A 177 10.45 5.48 -11.36
CA GLY A 177 11.46 4.40 -11.41
C GLY A 177 11.92 3.85 -10.06
N LEU A 178 11.10 3.97 -9.01
CA LEU A 178 11.52 3.69 -7.62
C LEU A 178 11.65 2.20 -7.28
N ARG A 179 11.00 1.31 -8.03
CA ARG A 179 10.97 -0.16 -7.78
C ARG A 179 11.89 -0.98 -8.69
N LEU A 180 12.76 -0.32 -9.46
CA LEU A 180 13.58 -0.96 -10.49
C LEU A 180 14.79 -1.74 -9.92
N THR A 181 15.27 -1.36 -8.74
CA THR A 181 16.51 -1.89 -8.16
C THR A 181 16.23 -2.89 -7.03
N ILE A 182 17.24 -3.70 -6.71
CA ILE A 182 17.21 -4.56 -5.53
C ILE A 182 17.54 -3.70 -4.31
N THR A 183 16.56 -3.50 -3.43
CA THR A 183 16.64 -2.65 -2.22
C THR A 183 16.44 -3.45 -0.96
#